data_AF-A0A970RA72-F1
#
_entry.id   AF-A0A970RA72-F1
#
_cell.length_a   1.000
_cell.length_b   1.000
_cell.length_c   1.000
_cell.angle_alpha   90.00
_cell.angle_beta   90.00
_cell.angle_gamma   90.00
#
_symmetry.space_group_name_H-M   'P 1'
#
loop_
_entity.id
_entity.type
_entity.pdbx_description
1 polymer ?
#
loop_
_entity_poly.entity_id
_entity_poly.type
_entity_poly.pdbx_seq_one_letter_code
_entity_poly.pdbx_strand_id
1 'polypeptide(L)'
;SPNNLGGITLKGDMVNLKINDNTKKKRLFVTFTLTGAIGTARIAISLNGDDLAVIDVDGMYSGRAFVMRGPVKLPQEVQVYEGAEF
;
A
#
# COMPACT_ATOMS: atom_id res chain seq x y z
N SER A 1 -20.58 -4.75 16.23
CA SER A 1 -20.16 -4.49 14.85
C SER A 1 -18.66 -4.76 14.75
N PRO A 2 -18.18 -5.75 13.96
CA PRO A 2 -16.80 -6.22 14.04
C PRO A 2 -15.85 -5.44 13.10
N ASN A 3 -16.10 -4.15 12.86
CA ASN A 3 -15.34 -3.35 11.88
C ASN A 3 -13.97 -2.83 12.38
N ASN A 4 -13.51 -3.28 13.55
CA ASN A 4 -12.33 -2.72 14.22
C ASN A 4 -11.20 -3.73 14.49
N LEU A 5 -11.35 -4.99 14.09
CA LEU A 5 -10.33 -6.03 14.27
C LEU A 5 -10.13 -6.76 12.94
N GLY A 6 -8.98 -6.52 12.30
CA GLY A 6 -8.60 -7.15 11.06
C GLY A 6 -7.15 -6.84 10.72
N GLY A 7 -6.45 -7.83 10.18
CA GLY A 7 -5.08 -7.72 9.70
C GLY A 7 -4.80 -8.85 8.73
N ILE A 8 -4.05 -8.55 7.68
CA ILE A 8 -3.56 -9.55 6.72
C ILE A 8 -2.08 -9.28 6.49
N THR A 9 -1.29 -10.35 6.45
CA THR A 9 0.09 -10.29 6.00
C THR A 9 0.16 -10.92 4.63
N LEU A 10 0.51 -10.12 3.62
CA LEU A 10 0.72 -10.61 2.26
C LEU A 10 2.16 -10.30 1.84
N LYS A 11 2.90 -11.33 1.48
CA LYS A 11 4.27 -11.25 0.94
C LYS A 11 4.29 -11.92 -0.42
N GLY A 12 4.84 -11.25 -1.42
CA GLY A 12 4.90 -11.76 -2.78
C GLY A 12 5.32 -10.70 -3.78
N ASP A 13 5.13 -11.01 -5.06
CA ASP A 13 5.59 -10.17 -6.16
C ASP A 13 4.66 -8.97 -6.39
N MET A 14 5.27 -7.83 -6.71
CA MET A 14 4.56 -6.65 -7.18
C MET A 14 4.42 -6.70 -8.70
N VAL A 15 3.17 -6.73 -9.18
CA VAL A 15 2.85 -6.75 -10.62
C VAL A 15 1.86 -5.64 -10.98
N ASN A 16 1.71 -5.36 -12.28
CA ASN A 16 0.79 -4.35 -12.82
C ASN A 16 0.97 -2.94 -12.23
N LEU A 17 2.22 -2.56 -11.95
CA LEU A 17 2.56 -1.24 -11.42
C LEU A 17 2.14 -0.16 -12.41
N LYS A 18 1.36 0.81 -11.92
CA LYS A 18 1.00 2.03 -12.64
C LYS A 18 1.29 3.22 -11.74
N ILE A 19 1.96 4.20 -12.32
CA ILE A 19 2.32 5.44 -11.65
C ILE A 19 1.73 6.59 -12.47
N ASN A 20 0.93 7.42 -11.81
CA ASN A 20 0.42 8.66 -12.35
C ASN A 20 0.92 9.80 -11.47
N ASP A 21 1.92 10.51 -11.97
CA ASP A 21 2.53 11.66 -11.31
C ASP A 21 2.02 12.97 -11.93
N ASN A 22 1.40 13.80 -11.09
CA ASN A 22 1.04 15.16 -11.42
C ASN A 22 1.88 16.13 -10.58
N THR A 23 3.12 16.32 -11.01
CA THR A 23 4.09 17.23 -10.40
C THR A 23 3.56 18.65 -10.24
N LYS A 24 2.80 19.16 -11.21
CA LYS A 24 2.18 20.51 -11.16
C LYS A 24 1.22 20.68 -9.98
N LYS A 25 0.52 19.62 -9.60
CA LYS A 25 -0.41 19.60 -8.47
C LYS A 25 0.19 18.97 -7.21
N LYS A 26 1.46 18.55 -7.26
CA LYS A 26 2.13 17.76 -6.23
C LYS A 26 1.33 16.51 -5.83
N ARG A 27 0.73 15.83 -6.81
CA ARG A 27 -0.06 14.61 -6.55
C ARG A 27 0.58 13.41 -7.19
N LEU A 28 0.68 12.32 -6.44
CA LEU A 28 1.16 11.04 -6.93
C LEU A 28 0.10 9.98 -6.66
N PHE A 29 -0.26 9.23 -7.69
CA PHE A 29 -1.10 8.04 -7.56
C PHE A 29 -0.32 6.83 -8.04
N VAL A 30 -0.18 5.83 -7.18
CA VAL A 30 0.49 4.57 -7.49
C VAL A 30 -0.52 3.45 -7.29
N THR A 31 -0.62 2.55 -8.26
CA THR A 31 -1.40 1.32 -8.06
C THR A 31 -0.57 0.12 -8.48
N PHE A 32 -0.67 -0.96 -7.72
CA PHE A 32 -0.06 -2.23 -8.07
C PHE A 32 -0.88 -3.38 -7.50
N THR A 33 -0.53 -4.59 -7.92
CA THR A 33 -1.08 -5.82 -7.39
C THR A 33 0.04 -6.56 -6.67
N LEU A 34 -0.20 -6.97 -5.42
CA LEU A 34 0.64 -7.93 -4.71
C LEU A 34 0.07 -9.31 -4.90
N THR A 35 0.87 -10.24 -5.39
CA THR A 35 0.50 -11.65 -5.55
C THR A 35 1.40 -12.49 -4.66
N GLY A 36 0.84 -13.01 -3.56
CA GLY A 36 1.54 -13.89 -2.62
C GLY A 36 0.96 -15.30 -2.60
N ALA A 37 1.57 -16.18 -1.81
CA ALA A 37 1.16 -17.59 -1.73
C ALA A 37 -0.29 -17.78 -1.26
N ILE A 38 -0.79 -16.87 -0.41
CA ILE A 38 -2.13 -16.95 0.19
C ILE A 38 -3.20 -16.15 -0.56
N GLY A 39 -2.84 -15.45 -1.64
CA GLY A 39 -3.79 -14.69 -2.45
C GLY A 39 -3.21 -13.42 -3.08
N THR A 40 -4.11 -12.59 -3.56
CA THR A 40 -3.78 -11.36 -4.30
C THR A 40 -4.47 -10.16 -3.67
N ALA A 41 -3.80 -9.01 -3.64
CA ALA A 41 -4.38 -7.74 -3.22
C ALA A 41 -4.03 -6.64 -4.20
N ARG A 42 -5.00 -5.77 -4.49
CA ARG A 42 -4.74 -4.53 -5.22
C ARG A 42 -4.46 -3.42 -4.20
N ILE A 43 -3.35 -2.73 -4.40
CA ILE A 43 -2.91 -1.61 -3.56
C ILE A 43 -3.04 -0.34 -4.38
N ALA A 44 -3.69 0.68 -3.81
CA ALA A 44 -3.73 2.03 -4.35
C ALA A 44 -3.17 3.01 -3.32
N ILE A 45 -2.15 3.75 -3.70
CA ILE A 45 -1.48 4.75 -2.86
C ILE A 45 -1.72 6.12 -3.49
N SER A 46 -2.10 7.10 -2.67
CA SER A 46 -2.23 8.49 -3.09
C SER A 46 -1.49 9.43 -2.14
N LEU A 47 -0.73 10.36 -2.70
CA LEU A 47 -0.07 11.47 -2.00
C LEU A 47 -0.60 12.78 -2.59
N ASN A 48 -0.93 13.76 -1.75
CA ASN A 48 -1.55 15.02 -2.19
C ASN A 48 -0.87 16.25 -1.59
N GLY A 49 0.39 16.49 -1.99
CA GLY A 49 1.13 17.71 -1.65
C GLY A 49 1.66 17.77 -0.23
N ASP A 50 1.40 16.74 0.57
CA ASP A 50 1.92 16.48 1.90
C ASP A 50 2.70 15.15 1.93
N ASP A 51 3.48 14.95 2.98
CA ASP A 51 4.20 13.70 3.21
C ASP A 51 3.28 12.60 3.78
N LEU A 52 1.95 12.72 3.62
CA LEU A 52 0.98 11.74 4.10
C LEU A 52 0.40 10.96 2.91
N ALA A 53 0.61 9.65 2.91
CA ALA A 53 -0.04 8.76 1.97
C ALA A 53 -1.37 8.23 2.52
N VAL A 54 -2.35 8.11 1.64
CA VAL A 54 -3.53 7.26 1.85
C VAL A 54 -3.33 5.98 1.04
N ILE A 55 -3.40 4.83 1.72
CA ILE A 55 -3.28 3.51 1.12
C ILE A 55 -4.65 2.82 1.21
N ASP A 56 -5.14 2.38 0.05
CA ASP A 56 -6.32 1.55 -0.11
C ASP A 56 -5.91 0.13 -0.46
N VAL A 57 -6.46 -0.85 0.25
CA VAL A 57 -6.18 -2.27 0.00
C VAL A 57 -7.48 -2.96 -0.34
N ASP A 58 -7.57 -3.48 -1.57
CA ASP A 58 -8.67 -4.32 -2.02
C ASP A 58 -8.23 -5.79 -2.05
N GLY A 59 -8.90 -6.63 -1.29
CA GLY A 59 -8.67 -8.08 -1.29
C GLY A 59 -9.37 -8.75 -2.47
N MET A 60 -8.76 -9.79 -3.04
CA MET A 60 -9.27 -10.47 -4.24
C MET A 60 -10.70 -11.01 -4.12
N TYR A 61 -11.14 -11.40 -2.91
CA TYR A 61 -12.43 -12.07 -2.69
C TYR A 61 -13.43 -11.28 -1.86
N SER A 62 -13.00 -10.23 -1.15
CA SER A 62 -13.83 -9.50 -0.18
C SER A 62 -14.13 -8.05 -0.57
N GLY A 63 -13.59 -7.56 -1.69
CA GLY A 63 -13.66 -6.15 -2.04
C GLY A 63 -12.71 -5.31 -1.19
N ARG A 64 -13.11 -4.09 -0.83
CA ARG A 64 -12.27 -3.18 -0.04
C ARG A 64 -11.99 -3.75 1.33
N ALA A 65 -10.73 -4.10 1.58
CA ALA A 65 -10.30 -4.70 2.84
C ALA A 65 -10.11 -3.63 3.91
N PHE A 66 -9.25 -2.63 3.66
CA PHE A 66 -8.99 -1.55 4.61
C PHE A 66 -8.33 -0.33 3.96
N VAL A 67 -8.45 0.81 4.64
CA VAL A 67 -7.79 2.08 4.30
C VAL A 67 -6.85 2.46 5.43
N MET A 68 -5.62 2.79 5.09
CA MET A 68 -4.61 3.29 6.02
C MET A 68 -4.14 4.67 5.61
N ARG A 69 -3.66 5.44 6.59
CA ARG A 69 -3.01 6.73 6.38
C ARG A 69 -1.75 6.80 7.22
N GLY A 70 -0.69 7.34 6.66
CA GLY A 70 0.57 7.47 7.38
C GLY A 70 1.60 8.30 6.63
N PRO A 71 2.67 8.69 7.31
CA PRO A 71 3.77 9.41 6.70
C PRO A 71 4.51 8.53 5.69
N VAL A 72 4.89 9.11 4.56
CA VAL A 72 5.81 8.51 3.61
C VAL A 72 7.22 8.81 4.07
N LYS A 73 8.03 7.77 4.19
CA LYS A 73 9.42 7.85 4.62
C LYS A 73 10.29 7.12 3.62
N LEU A 74 11.52 7.58 3.46
CA LEU A 74 12.51 6.85 2.69
C LEU A 74 12.85 5.54 3.40
N PRO A 75 13.26 4.50 2.65
CA PRO A 75 13.71 3.23 3.23
C PRO A 75 14.65 3.36 4.43
N GLN A 76 15.63 4.27 4.38
CA GLN A 76 16.62 4.44 5.46
C GLN A 76 16.04 5.05 6.75
N GLU A 77 14.88 5.69 6.67
CA GLU A 77 14.21 6.38 7.77
C GLU A 77 13.19 5.48 8.50
N VAL A 78 12.99 4.25 8.01
CA VAL A 78 12.02 3.29 8.54
C VAL A 78 12.75 2.24 9.38
N GLN A 79 12.45 2.20 10.68
CA GLN A 79 12.98 1.17 11.61
C GLN A 79 12.30 -0.20 11.45
N VAL A 80 11.18 -0.26 10.72
CA VAL A 80 10.42 -1.49 10.42
C VAL A 80 10.73 -1.94 9.00
N TYR A 81 11.95 -2.44 8.79
CA TYR A 81 12.20 -3.48 7.81
C TYR A 81 12.15 -4.78 8.60
N GLU A 82 11.06 -5.54 8.51
CA GLU A 82 10.98 -6.82 9.23
C GLU A 82 12.14 -7.74 8.84
N GLY A 83 13.16 -7.82 9.71
CA GLY A 83 13.78 -9.06 10.20
C GLY A 83 14.17 -10.16 9.20
N ALA A 84 14.71 -9.83 8.02
CA ALA A 84 15.34 -10.82 7.15
C ALA A 84 16.71 -10.32 6.70
N GLU A 85 17.74 -11.13 6.97
CA GLU A 85 19.14 -10.90 6.61
C GLU A 85 19.31 -10.73 5.09
N PHE A 86 20.33 -9.95 4.69
CA PHE A 86 20.73 -9.72 3.30
C PHE A 86 21.28 -10.97 2.63
#